data_AF-A0A1I4WGK3-F1
#
_entry.id   AF-A0A1I4WGK3-F1
#
_cell.length_a   1.000
_cell.length_b   1.000
_cell.length_c   1.000
_cell.angle_alpha   90.00
_cell.angle_beta   90.00
_cell.angle_gamma   90.00
#
_symmetry.space_group_name_H-M   'P 1'
#
loop_
_entity.id
_entity.type
_entity.pdbx_description
1 polymer ?
#
loop_
_entity_poly.entity_id
_entity_poly.type
_entity_poly.pdbx_seq_one_letter_code
_entity_poly.pdbx_strand_id
1 'polypeptide(L)'
;MKSLIHSVSGDSDVPVYLKLATVTMLWGGTFVAGRLLADDVTPLFAASLRFLLASVALLLFMAVARVPLRWPTGRQWLQLGLLGFFGIFFYNLCFFYGLHYINASRASLIVALNPAVIGLASWLLFKERLGRTKVAGIAICLVGAGLVIVSRDQPAWDGSGVNAWIGDLLILGCVLGWGVYSLCSKGLNQALGALHTVTYSIVLGTLMLWTASAVRGELSLEVAARLQPVQIVSLVYLGVLGSALAYIWYYQGIGKIGATRAGVFIALNPLTAVVFGALLLGEHLSAPMYLGGGAIVLGIYLCNKPLASARKRRIL
;
A
#
# COMPACT_ATOMS: atom_id res chain seq x y z
N MET A 1 2.73 40.86 34.30
CA MET A 1 1.39 40.62 34.89
C MET A 1 0.32 40.91 33.85
N LYS A 2 0.02 39.90 33.02
CA LYS A 2 -1.02 39.72 31.98
C LYS A 2 -0.64 38.45 31.19
N SER A 3 -0.62 37.30 31.88
CA SER A 3 -1.63 36.23 31.80
C SER A 3 -1.68 35.59 30.40
N LEU A 4 -1.01 34.46 30.18
CA LEU A 4 -1.57 33.11 30.44
C LEU A 4 -2.87 32.83 29.66
N ILE A 5 -2.85 32.89 28.32
CA ILE A 5 -3.82 32.18 27.46
C ILE A 5 -3.08 31.75 26.17
N HIS A 6 -2.18 30.77 26.29
CA HIS A 6 -2.01 29.82 25.19
C HIS A 6 -2.80 28.59 25.61
N SER A 7 -4.04 28.55 25.16
CA SER A 7 -4.88 27.36 25.20
C SER A 7 -4.15 26.27 24.42
N VAL A 8 -3.40 25.43 25.14
CA VAL A 8 -3.12 24.07 24.72
C VAL A 8 -4.47 23.35 24.76
N SER A 9 -5.27 23.56 23.71
CA SER A 9 -6.34 22.62 23.36
C SER A 9 -5.62 21.38 22.87
N GLY A 10 -5.31 20.49 23.80
CA GLY A 10 -4.85 19.14 23.50
C GLY A 10 -5.99 18.41 22.82
N ASP A 11 -6.14 18.62 21.51
CA ASP A 11 -6.85 17.67 20.66
C ASP A 11 -6.15 16.34 20.89
N SER A 12 -6.83 15.42 21.58
CA SER A 12 -6.29 14.08 21.80
C SER A 12 -5.88 13.53 20.44
N ASP A 13 -4.65 13.01 20.31
CA ASP A 13 -4.21 12.36 19.06
C ASP A 13 -4.99 11.05 18.79
N VAL A 14 -5.82 10.61 19.74
CA VAL A 14 -6.61 9.37 19.71
C VAL A 14 -7.41 9.20 18.41
N PRO A 15 -8.17 10.19 17.90
CA PRO A 15 -8.88 10.06 16.64
C PRO A 15 -7.95 9.89 15.44
N VAL A 16 -6.73 10.40 15.49
CA VAL A 16 -5.72 10.22 14.43
C VAL A 16 -5.21 8.78 14.44
N TYR A 17 -4.91 8.24 15.63
CA TYR A 17 -4.50 6.84 15.76
C TYR A 17 -5.60 5.87 15.35
N LEU A 18 -6.84 6.12 15.76
CA LEU A 18 -7.99 5.31 15.35
C LEU A 18 -8.17 5.35 13.84
N LYS A 19 -8.10 6.53 13.21
CA LYS A 19 -8.14 6.65 11.75
C LYS A 19 -7.03 5.84 11.08
N LEU A 20 -5.78 5.97 11.53
CA LEU A 20 -4.65 5.25 10.95
C LEU A 20 -4.77 3.73 11.10
N ALA A 21 -5.21 3.25 12.28
CA ALA A 21 -5.50 1.84 12.49
C ALA A 21 -6.56 1.35 11.50
N THR A 22 -7.69 2.06 11.41
CA THR A 22 -8.77 1.73 10.47
C THR A 22 -8.28 1.71 9.02
N VAL A 23 -7.52 2.72 8.57
CA VAL A 23 -6.92 2.73 7.22
C VAL A 23 -6.11 1.46 6.97
N THR A 24 -5.24 1.10 7.90
CA THR A 24 -4.34 -0.04 7.70
C THR A 24 -5.08 -1.39 7.74
N MET A 25 -6.15 -1.48 8.52
CA MET A 25 -7.08 -2.61 8.49
C MET A 25 -7.86 -2.66 7.17
N LEU A 26 -8.29 -1.50 6.65
CA LEU A 26 -8.96 -1.40 5.36
C LEU A 26 -8.04 -1.89 4.23
N TRP A 27 -6.77 -1.48 4.25
CA TRP A 27 -5.76 -2.02 3.33
C TRP A 27 -5.59 -3.52 3.47
N GLY A 28 -5.66 -4.08 4.69
CA GLY A 28 -5.58 -5.53 4.89
C GLY A 28 -6.71 -6.26 4.16
N GLY A 29 -7.93 -5.74 4.27
CA GLY A 29 -9.08 -6.28 3.52
C GLY A 29 -8.98 -6.13 2.01
N THR A 30 -8.10 -5.27 1.47
CA THR A 30 -7.94 -5.16 0.00
C THR A 30 -7.32 -6.40 -0.63
N PHE A 31 -6.54 -7.18 0.11
CA PHE A 31 -6.02 -8.46 -0.41
C PHE A 31 -7.14 -9.48 -0.59
N VAL A 32 -8.06 -9.55 0.38
CA VAL A 32 -9.22 -10.45 0.34
C VAL A 32 -10.21 -10.00 -0.73
N ALA A 33 -10.59 -8.73 -0.76
CA ALA A 33 -11.46 -8.19 -1.79
C ALA A 33 -10.83 -8.31 -3.20
N GLY A 34 -9.52 -8.14 -3.30
CA GLY A 34 -8.77 -8.36 -4.54
C GLY A 34 -8.85 -9.80 -5.02
N ARG A 35 -8.72 -10.77 -4.11
CA ARG A 35 -8.86 -12.21 -4.42
C ARG A 35 -10.27 -12.54 -4.91
N LEU A 36 -11.30 -12.08 -4.21
CA LEU A 36 -12.71 -12.28 -4.60
C LEU A 36 -13.06 -11.67 -5.96
N LEU A 37 -12.40 -10.56 -6.33
CA LEU A 37 -12.60 -9.92 -7.62
C LEU A 37 -11.83 -10.62 -8.76
N ALA A 38 -10.70 -11.26 -8.44
CA ALA A 38 -9.80 -11.88 -9.40
C ALA A 38 -10.33 -13.18 -10.02
N ASP A 39 -11.36 -13.81 -9.42
CA ASP A 39 -11.87 -15.11 -9.89
C ASP A 39 -12.62 -15.01 -11.23
N ASP A 40 -13.32 -13.89 -11.50
CA ASP A 40 -14.20 -13.75 -12.67
C ASP A 40 -13.81 -12.60 -13.62
N VAL A 41 -12.87 -11.75 -13.20
CA VAL A 41 -12.50 -10.53 -13.93
C VAL A 41 -11.01 -10.58 -14.26
N THR A 42 -10.64 -10.24 -15.50
CA THR A 42 -9.20 -10.20 -15.83
C THR A 42 -8.47 -9.23 -14.91
N PRO A 43 -7.23 -9.54 -14.48
CA PRO A 43 -6.46 -8.71 -13.55
C PRO A 43 -6.39 -7.23 -13.95
N LEU A 44 -6.18 -6.97 -15.24
CA LEU A 44 -6.03 -5.64 -15.78
C LEU A 44 -7.36 -4.87 -15.80
N PHE A 45 -8.47 -5.54 -16.11
CA PHE A 45 -9.79 -4.92 -16.06
C PHE A 45 -10.25 -4.67 -14.62
N ALA A 46 -10.01 -5.60 -13.71
CA ALA A 46 -10.26 -5.44 -12.28
C ALA A 46 -9.50 -4.23 -11.69
N ALA A 47 -8.21 -4.10 -12.02
CA ALA A 47 -7.40 -2.93 -11.65
C ALA A 47 -7.98 -1.63 -12.25
N SER A 48 -8.38 -1.65 -13.51
CA SER A 48 -8.94 -0.49 -14.21
C SER A 48 -10.23 0.00 -13.55
N LEU A 49 -11.15 -0.91 -13.21
CA LEU A 49 -12.40 -0.58 -12.51
C LEU A 49 -12.13 -0.02 -11.11
N ARG A 50 -11.23 -0.66 -10.34
CA ARG A 50 -10.85 -0.22 -8.99
C ARG A 50 -10.36 1.22 -9.01
N PHE A 51 -9.46 1.55 -9.93
CA PHE A 51 -8.84 2.86 -9.98
C PHE A 51 -9.69 3.92 -10.69
N LEU A 52 -10.64 3.52 -11.54
CA LEU A 52 -11.71 4.41 -11.99
C LEU A 52 -12.54 4.90 -10.79
N LEU A 53 -13.03 3.98 -9.95
CA LEU A 53 -13.79 4.33 -8.76
C LEU A 53 -12.96 5.19 -7.79
N ALA A 54 -11.68 4.83 -7.57
CA ALA A 54 -10.79 5.62 -6.72
C ALA A 54 -10.57 7.04 -7.26
N SER A 55 -10.37 7.18 -8.58
CA SER A 55 -10.21 8.48 -9.24
C SER A 55 -11.46 9.34 -9.10
N VAL A 56 -12.63 8.78 -9.40
CA VAL A 56 -13.91 9.48 -9.27
C VAL A 56 -14.14 9.91 -7.82
N ALA A 57 -13.94 9.02 -6.86
CA ALA A 57 -14.13 9.32 -5.44
C ALA A 57 -13.18 10.42 -4.94
N LEU A 58 -11.90 10.40 -5.34
CA LEU A 58 -10.92 11.43 -4.94
C LEU A 58 -11.20 12.78 -5.59
N LEU A 59 -11.55 12.80 -6.89
CA LEU A 59 -11.91 14.03 -7.59
C LEU A 59 -13.19 14.64 -7.01
N LEU A 60 -14.20 13.81 -6.73
CA LEU A 60 -15.43 14.24 -6.07
C LEU A 60 -15.14 14.79 -4.67
N PHE A 61 -14.29 14.12 -3.89
CA PHE A 61 -13.86 14.62 -2.59
C PHE A 61 -13.18 15.99 -2.70
N MET A 62 -12.26 16.18 -3.64
CA MET A 62 -11.61 17.47 -3.86
C MET A 62 -12.60 18.57 -4.25
N ALA A 63 -13.59 18.24 -5.09
CA ALA A 63 -14.64 19.17 -5.49
C ALA A 63 -15.54 19.57 -4.31
N VAL A 64 -16.05 18.59 -3.55
CA VAL A 64 -16.95 18.81 -2.40
C VAL A 64 -16.23 19.53 -1.26
N ALA A 65 -14.98 19.14 -0.96
CA ALA A 65 -14.16 19.80 0.04
C ALA A 65 -13.57 21.14 -0.43
N ARG A 66 -13.90 21.58 -1.66
CA ARG A 66 -13.44 22.84 -2.28
C ARG A 66 -11.92 23.00 -2.22
N VAL A 67 -11.19 21.90 -2.39
CA VAL A 67 -9.73 21.91 -2.42
C VAL A 67 -9.29 22.61 -3.71
N PRO A 68 -8.52 23.72 -3.65
CA PRO A 68 -8.12 24.43 -4.85
C PRO A 68 -7.25 23.54 -5.74
N LEU A 69 -7.58 23.44 -7.03
CA LEU A 69 -6.79 22.69 -8.00
C LEU A 69 -5.47 23.42 -8.24
N ARG A 70 -4.36 22.76 -7.90
CA ARG A 70 -3.01 23.24 -8.17
C ARG A 70 -2.49 22.57 -9.42
N TRP A 71 -2.34 23.34 -10.48
CA TRP A 71 -1.87 22.82 -11.76
C TRP A 71 -0.37 22.50 -11.71
N PRO A 72 0.03 21.24 -11.97
CA PRO A 72 1.43 20.89 -12.08
C PRO A 72 2.09 21.54 -13.30
N THR A 73 3.37 21.89 -13.16
CA THR A 73 4.24 22.27 -14.28
C THR A 73 4.52 21.06 -15.20
N GLY A 74 5.01 21.28 -16.43
CA GLY A 74 5.30 20.19 -17.37
C GLY A 74 6.25 19.11 -16.81
N ARG A 75 7.29 19.52 -16.06
CA ARG A 75 8.19 18.59 -15.38
C ARG A 75 7.48 17.81 -14.27
N GLN A 76 6.59 18.46 -13.51
CA GLN A 76 5.82 17.80 -12.47
C GLN A 76 4.81 16.82 -13.06
N TRP A 77 4.21 17.10 -14.21
CA TRP A 77 3.36 16.14 -14.93
C TRP A 77 4.12 14.86 -15.30
N LEU A 78 5.35 14.99 -15.81
CA LEU A 78 6.19 13.82 -16.09
C LEU A 78 6.48 13.02 -14.82
N GLN A 79 6.83 13.70 -13.71
CA GLN A 79 7.06 13.03 -12.43
C GLN A 79 5.80 12.35 -11.89
N LEU A 80 4.64 13.01 -11.98
CA LEU A 80 3.34 12.45 -11.59
C LEU A 80 2.96 11.25 -12.47
N GLY A 81 3.31 11.28 -13.75
CA GLY A 81 3.16 10.15 -14.68
C GLY A 81 4.02 8.96 -14.27
N LEU A 82 5.29 9.19 -13.90
CA LEU A 82 6.15 8.13 -13.35
C LEU A 82 5.60 7.56 -12.04
N LEU A 83 5.08 8.42 -11.15
CA LEU A 83 4.41 7.97 -9.93
C LEU A 83 3.14 7.17 -10.24
N GLY A 84 2.33 7.60 -11.20
CA GLY A 84 1.16 6.85 -11.67
C GLY A 84 1.54 5.51 -12.28
N PHE A 85 2.64 5.46 -13.02
CA PHE A 85 3.15 4.22 -13.59
C PHE A 85 3.57 3.22 -12.49
N PHE A 86 4.50 3.61 -11.60
CA PHE A 86 5.04 2.68 -10.61
C PHE A 86 4.09 2.39 -9.45
N GLY A 87 3.39 3.42 -8.96
CA GLY A 87 2.53 3.32 -7.78
C GLY A 87 1.13 2.78 -8.08
N ILE A 88 0.66 2.91 -9.32
CA ILE A 88 -0.72 2.55 -9.70
C ILE A 88 -0.72 1.49 -10.80
N PHE A 89 -0.22 1.80 -11.99
CA PHE A 89 -0.29 0.88 -13.13
C PHE A 89 0.48 -0.43 -12.88
N PHE A 90 1.80 -0.33 -12.72
CA PHE A 90 2.70 -1.47 -12.51
C PHE A 90 2.38 -2.20 -11.21
N TYR A 91 2.19 -1.46 -10.12
CA TYR A 91 1.82 -2.03 -8.82
C TYR A 91 0.57 -2.91 -8.93
N ASN A 92 -0.50 -2.43 -9.57
CA ASN A 92 -1.75 -3.17 -9.61
C ASN A 92 -1.73 -4.32 -10.60
N LEU A 93 -0.96 -4.21 -11.68
CA LEU A 93 -0.72 -5.34 -12.57
C LEU A 93 -0.07 -6.46 -11.77
N CYS A 94 1.04 -6.18 -11.11
CA CYS A 94 1.71 -7.11 -10.20
C CYS A 94 0.78 -7.66 -9.11
N PHE A 95 -0.07 -6.82 -8.52
CA PHE A 95 -0.95 -7.19 -7.42
C PHE A 95 -2.02 -8.19 -7.87
N PHE A 96 -2.81 -7.84 -8.89
CA PHE A 96 -3.91 -8.71 -9.33
C PHE A 96 -3.40 -9.98 -10.00
N TYR A 97 -2.37 -9.89 -10.85
CA TYR A 97 -1.76 -11.11 -11.40
C TYR A 97 -1.12 -11.96 -10.31
N GLY A 98 -0.50 -11.36 -9.30
CA GLY A 98 0.08 -12.09 -8.16
C GLY A 98 -0.97 -12.87 -7.38
N LEU A 99 -2.12 -12.26 -7.11
CA LEU A 99 -3.25 -12.88 -6.40
C LEU A 99 -3.92 -14.04 -7.15
N HIS A 100 -3.66 -14.22 -8.45
CA HIS A 100 -4.07 -15.44 -9.17
C HIS A 100 -3.22 -16.66 -8.77
N TYR A 101 -1.96 -16.43 -8.40
CA TYR A 101 -1.00 -17.52 -8.12
C TYR A 101 -0.89 -17.84 -6.64
N ILE A 102 -1.01 -16.84 -5.77
CA ILE A 102 -0.83 -16.98 -4.33
C ILE A 102 -2.02 -16.43 -3.54
N ASN A 103 -2.23 -16.96 -2.34
CA ASN A 103 -3.31 -16.56 -1.46
C ASN A 103 -3.14 -15.13 -0.91
N ALA A 104 -4.24 -14.54 -0.41
CA ALA A 104 -4.28 -13.17 0.05
C ALA A 104 -3.36 -12.95 1.27
N SER A 105 -3.33 -13.92 2.20
CA SER A 105 -2.47 -13.91 3.38
C SER A 105 -0.98 -13.80 2.99
N ARG A 106 -0.50 -14.66 2.10
CA ARG A 106 0.90 -14.70 1.63
C ARG A 106 1.27 -13.42 0.89
N ALA A 107 0.40 -12.94 -0.01
CA ALA A 107 0.61 -11.67 -0.70
C ALA A 107 0.77 -10.50 0.28
N SER A 108 -0.10 -10.43 1.30
CA SER A 108 -0.05 -9.34 2.30
C SER A 108 1.24 -9.33 3.12
N LEU A 109 1.75 -10.52 3.48
CA LEU A 109 2.99 -10.68 4.22
C LEU A 109 4.20 -10.24 3.39
N ILE A 110 4.25 -10.61 2.11
CA ILE A 110 5.31 -10.15 1.20
C ILE A 110 5.25 -8.62 1.02
N VAL A 111 4.06 -8.05 0.81
CA VAL A 111 3.90 -6.58 0.70
C VAL A 111 4.36 -5.84 1.96
N ALA A 112 4.23 -6.46 3.14
CA ALA A 112 4.69 -5.88 4.38
C ALA A 112 6.23 -5.66 4.46
N LEU A 113 7.00 -6.15 3.47
CA LEU A 113 8.40 -5.78 3.28
C LEU A 113 8.63 -4.32 2.86
N ASN A 114 7.58 -3.61 2.44
CA ASN A 114 7.66 -2.21 1.99
C ASN A 114 8.57 -1.30 2.83
N PRO A 115 8.45 -1.24 4.18
CA PRO A 115 9.31 -0.37 4.99
C PRO A 115 10.78 -0.76 4.92
N ALA A 116 11.07 -2.06 4.83
CA ALA A 116 12.44 -2.57 4.77
C ALA A 116 13.08 -2.22 3.41
N VAL A 117 12.36 -2.43 2.30
CA VAL A 117 12.83 -2.09 0.95
C VAL A 117 12.99 -0.58 0.78
N ILE A 118 12.04 0.22 1.27
CA ILE A 118 12.15 1.68 1.26
C ILE A 118 13.37 2.14 2.08
N GLY A 119 13.59 1.57 3.26
CA GLY A 119 14.75 1.88 4.09
C GLY A 119 16.08 1.57 3.40
N LEU A 120 16.17 0.39 2.78
CA LEU A 120 17.35 -0.03 2.02
C LEU A 120 17.60 0.86 0.78
N ALA A 121 16.55 1.15 0.01
CA ALA A 121 16.63 2.03 -1.14
C ALA A 121 16.99 3.46 -0.74
N SER A 122 16.49 3.94 0.40
CA SER A 122 16.85 5.26 0.94
C SER A 122 18.35 5.35 1.28
N TRP A 123 18.89 4.30 1.89
CA TRP A 123 20.33 4.20 2.15
C TRP A 123 21.17 4.15 0.87
N LEU A 124 20.75 3.36 -0.12
CA LEU A 124 21.50 3.18 -1.35
C LEU A 124 21.49 4.45 -2.23
N LEU A 125 20.32 5.08 -2.38
CA LEU A 125 20.12 6.21 -3.30
C LEU A 125 20.45 7.56 -2.65
N PHE A 126 20.08 7.76 -1.38
CA PHE A 126 20.22 9.04 -0.69
C PHE A 126 21.36 9.04 0.34
N LYS A 127 22.09 7.92 0.48
CA LYS A 127 23.23 7.76 1.42
C LYS A 127 22.85 8.07 2.87
N GLU A 128 21.58 7.89 3.22
CA GLU A 128 21.06 8.11 4.58
C GLU A 128 21.65 7.06 5.53
N ARG A 129 22.20 7.47 6.69
CA ARG A 129 22.80 6.52 7.64
C ARG A 129 21.73 5.60 8.26
N LEU A 130 21.84 4.29 8.00
CA LEU A 130 21.05 3.28 8.70
C LEU A 130 21.67 2.99 10.08
N GLY A 131 20.87 3.17 11.13
CA GLY A 131 21.26 2.70 12.46
C GLY A 131 21.24 1.17 12.54
N ARG A 132 22.04 0.61 13.45
CA ARG A 132 22.16 -0.84 13.66
C ARG A 132 20.80 -1.52 13.88
N THR A 133 19.89 -0.87 14.60
CA THR A 133 18.52 -1.36 14.83
C THR A 133 17.70 -1.48 13.54
N LYS A 134 17.84 -0.52 12.62
CA LYS A 134 17.15 -0.56 11.32
C LYS A 134 17.72 -1.67 10.44
N VAL A 135 19.04 -1.85 10.43
CA VAL A 135 19.69 -2.94 9.68
C VAL A 135 19.23 -4.30 10.19
N ALA A 136 19.18 -4.49 11.52
CA ALA A 136 18.64 -5.70 12.12
C ALA A 136 17.16 -5.92 11.76
N GLY A 137 16.34 -4.86 11.83
CA GLY A 137 14.94 -4.92 11.42
C GLY A 137 14.74 -5.32 9.95
N ILE A 138 15.54 -4.76 9.04
CA ILE A 138 15.53 -5.13 7.61
C ILE A 138 15.91 -6.60 7.43
N ALA A 139 16.98 -7.06 8.09
CA ALA A 139 17.42 -8.45 8.01
C ALA A 139 16.34 -9.42 8.51
N ILE A 140 15.69 -9.10 9.63
CA ILE A 140 14.59 -9.90 10.18
C ILE A 140 13.39 -9.93 9.21
N CYS A 141 13.03 -8.80 8.60
CA CYS A 141 11.98 -8.76 7.58
C CYS A 141 12.31 -9.68 6.39
N LEU A 142 13.55 -9.63 5.88
CA LEU A 142 13.98 -10.45 4.75
C LEU A 142 13.95 -11.94 5.08
N VAL A 143 14.41 -12.34 6.27
CA VAL A 143 14.31 -13.74 6.74
C VAL A 143 12.84 -14.15 6.86
N GLY A 144 12.00 -13.29 7.46
CA GLY A 144 10.58 -13.56 7.60
C GLY A 144 9.87 -13.76 6.26
N ALA A 145 10.16 -12.92 5.27
CA ALA A 145 9.63 -13.10 3.93
C ALA A 145 10.17 -14.36 3.23
N GLY A 146 11.44 -14.69 3.43
CA GLY A 146 11.99 -15.97 2.95
C GLY A 146 11.21 -17.17 3.50
N LEU A 147 10.86 -17.16 4.79
CA LEU A 147 10.03 -18.20 5.40
C LEU A 147 8.61 -18.26 4.80
N VAL A 148 8.00 -17.09 4.55
CA VAL A 148 6.69 -17.01 3.89
C VAL A 148 6.75 -17.54 2.46
N ILE A 149 7.79 -17.23 1.70
CA ILE A 149 7.96 -17.69 0.30
C ILE A 149 8.23 -19.20 0.24
N VAL A 150 8.96 -19.75 1.20
CA VAL A 150 9.25 -21.20 1.25
C VAL A 150 8.04 -22.01 1.74
N SER A 151 7.00 -21.36 2.27
CA SER A 151 5.77 -22.05 2.65
C SER A 151 5.18 -22.82 1.46
N ARG A 152 4.80 -24.07 1.70
CA ARG A 152 4.17 -24.97 0.72
C ARG A 152 2.65 -25.01 0.90
N ASP A 153 2.06 -23.85 1.15
CA ASP A 153 0.60 -23.76 1.29
C ASP A 153 -0.10 -24.03 -0.04
N GLN A 154 -1.37 -24.47 0.07
CA GLN A 154 -2.19 -24.81 -1.08
C GLN A 154 -2.19 -23.66 -2.10
N PRO A 155 -1.92 -23.93 -3.39
CA PRO A 155 -2.05 -22.95 -4.46
C PRO A 155 -3.45 -22.35 -4.45
N ALA A 156 -3.56 -21.08 -4.82
CA ALA A 156 -4.85 -20.38 -4.87
C ALA A 156 -5.85 -21.01 -5.88
N TRP A 157 -5.36 -21.81 -6.83
CA TRP A 157 -6.14 -22.51 -7.84
C TRP A 157 -5.72 -23.98 -7.90
N ASP A 158 -6.69 -24.89 -7.90
CA ASP A 158 -6.50 -26.35 -8.03
C ASP A 158 -5.62 -26.66 -9.25
N GLY A 159 -4.37 -27.07 -9.01
CA GLY A 159 -3.56 -27.79 -10.00
C GLY A 159 -2.19 -27.24 -10.39
N SER A 160 -1.74 -26.05 -9.95
CA SER A 160 -0.37 -25.60 -10.31
C SER A 160 0.41 -24.93 -9.17
N GLY A 161 0.82 -25.72 -8.17
CA GLY A 161 1.92 -25.32 -7.28
C GLY A 161 3.25 -25.00 -8.00
N VAL A 162 3.31 -25.25 -9.31
CA VAL A 162 4.45 -24.96 -10.21
C VAL A 162 4.70 -23.46 -10.37
N ASN A 163 3.70 -22.59 -10.15
CA ASN A 163 3.80 -21.15 -10.46
C ASN A 163 3.71 -20.21 -9.23
N ALA A 164 3.69 -20.73 -7.99
CA ALA A 164 3.60 -19.89 -6.79
C ALA A 164 4.74 -18.85 -6.70
N TRP A 165 5.95 -19.22 -7.16
CA TRP A 165 7.11 -18.33 -7.21
C TRP A 165 6.91 -17.13 -8.18
N ILE A 166 6.09 -17.28 -9.22
CA ILE A 166 5.71 -16.18 -10.12
C ILE A 166 4.83 -15.20 -9.34
N GLY A 167 3.87 -15.72 -8.58
CA GLY A 167 3.06 -14.91 -7.65
C GLY A 167 3.92 -14.12 -6.68
N ASP A 168 4.87 -14.77 -6.01
CA ASP A 168 5.78 -14.09 -5.09
C ASP A 168 6.60 -12.99 -5.79
N LEU A 169 7.13 -13.28 -6.97
CA LEU A 169 7.91 -12.32 -7.76
C LEU A 169 7.06 -11.12 -8.18
N LEU A 170 5.81 -11.35 -8.58
CA LEU A 170 4.86 -10.29 -8.91
C LEU A 170 4.57 -9.44 -7.67
N ILE A 171 4.30 -10.04 -6.52
CA ILE A 171 4.06 -9.29 -5.28
C ILE A 171 5.32 -8.55 -4.80
N LEU A 172 6.52 -9.09 -5.01
CA LEU A 172 7.77 -8.34 -4.83
C LEU A 172 7.86 -7.15 -5.80
N GLY A 173 7.35 -7.30 -7.03
CA GLY A 173 7.15 -6.19 -7.97
C GLY A 173 6.26 -5.07 -7.38
N CYS A 174 5.19 -5.42 -6.66
CA CYS A 174 4.39 -4.43 -5.93
C CYS A 174 5.25 -3.68 -4.90
N VAL A 175 6.08 -4.39 -4.15
CA VAL A 175 6.96 -3.79 -3.13
C VAL A 175 7.95 -2.80 -3.74
N LEU A 176 8.54 -3.17 -4.89
CA LEU A 176 9.47 -2.31 -5.63
C LEU A 176 8.77 -1.09 -6.21
N GLY A 177 7.62 -1.27 -6.87
CA GLY A 177 6.83 -0.17 -7.44
C GLY A 177 6.40 0.83 -6.38
N TRP A 178 5.94 0.34 -5.22
CA TRP A 178 5.61 1.18 -4.07
C TRP A 178 6.84 1.90 -3.50
N GLY A 179 7.99 1.23 -3.44
CA GLY A 179 9.25 1.83 -3.01
C GLY A 179 9.66 3.03 -3.87
N VAL A 180 9.63 2.86 -5.20
CA VAL A 180 9.89 3.95 -6.16
C VAL A 180 8.88 5.08 -5.97
N TYR A 181 7.59 4.77 -5.91
CA TYR A 181 6.54 5.77 -5.67
C TYR A 181 6.78 6.56 -4.39
N SER A 182 7.08 5.88 -3.28
CA SER A 182 7.26 6.51 -1.97
C SER A 182 8.49 7.40 -1.91
N LEU A 183 9.59 7.05 -2.59
CA LEU A 183 10.81 7.86 -2.60
C LEU A 183 10.68 9.06 -3.54
N CYS A 184 10.13 8.85 -4.74
CA CYS A 184 9.98 9.91 -5.75
C CYS A 184 8.84 10.89 -5.42
N SER A 185 7.84 10.49 -4.64
CA SER A 185 6.73 11.37 -4.25
C SER A 185 7.11 12.42 -3.21
N LYS A 186 8.21 12.26 -2.46
CA LYS A 186 8.61 13.19 -1.38
C LYS A 186 8.68 14.65 -1.87
N GLY A 187 9.36 14.91 -2.99
CA GLY A 187 9.50 16.27 -3.53
C GLY A 187 8.19 16.86 -4.06
N LEU A 188 7.37 16.03 -4.73
CA LEU A 188 6.06 16.46 -5.22
C LEU A 188 5.08 16.73 -4.07
N ASN A 189 5.09 15.89 -3.03
CA ASN A 189 4.28 16.08 -1.83
C ASN A 189 4.58 17.42 -1.14
N GLN A 190 5.85 17.85 -1.14
CA GLN A 190 6.26 19.16 -0.61
C GLN A 190 5.83 20.32 -1.51
N ALA A 191 5.95 20.17 -2.83
CA ALA A 191 5.66 21.24 -3.79
C ALA A 191 4.15 21.44 -4.05
N LEU A 192 3.41 20.36 -4.28
CA LEU A 192 1.99 20.38 -4.65
C LEU A 192 1.07 20.12 -3.46
N GLY A 193 1.55 19.35 -2.48
CA GLY A 193 0.72 18.75 -1.43
C GLY A 193 0.50 17.26 -1.68
N ALA A 194 0.41 16.48 -0.60
CA ALA A 194 0.26 15.03 -0.71
C ALA A 194 -1.06 14.60 -1.37
N LEU A 195 -2.16 15.32 -1.10
CA LEU A 195 -3.46 15.05 -1.69
C LEU A 195 -3.46 15.26 -3.21
N HIS A 196 -2.92 16.39 -3.71
CA HIS A 196 -2.78 16.62 -5.15
C HIS A 196 -1.87 15.59 -5.81
N THR A 197 -0.73 15.29 -5.18
CA THR A 197 0.22 14.31 -5.70
C THR A 197 -0.44 12.93 -5.87
N VAL A 198 -1.12 12.43 -4.84
CA VAL A 198 -1.78 11.12 -4.92
C VAL A 198 -2.94 11.13 -5.92
N THR A 199 -3.77 12.18 -5.95
CA THR A 199 -4.90 12.27 -6.90
C THR A 199 -4.43 12.27 -8.34
N TYR A 200 -3.45 13.12 -8.70
CA TYR A 200 -2.95 13.15 -10.08
C TYR A 200 -2.25 11.85 -10.46
N SER A 201 -1.45 11.24 -9.57
CA SER A 201 -0.85 9.94 -9.84
C SER A 201 -1.90 8.84 -10.05
N ILE A 202 -2.97 8.83 -9.25
CA ILE A 202 -4.09 7.88 -9.40
C ILE A 202 -4.80 8.09 -10.73
N VAL A 203 -5.12 9.34 -11.10
CA VAL A 203 -5.80 9.63 -12.36
C VAL A 203 -4.93 9.20 -13.55
N LEU A 204 -3.65 9.58 -13.58
CA LEU A 204 -2.74 9.20 -14.67
C LEU A 204 -2.53 7.69 -14.73
N GLY A 205 -2.36 7.03 -13.58
CA GLY A 205 -2.26 5.57 -13.50
C GLY A 205 -3.53 4.86 -13.96
N THR A 206 -4.70 5.42 -13.65
CA THR A 206 -6.00 4.93 -14.14
C THR A 206 -6.07 5.01 -15.66
N LEU A 207 -5.65 6.13 -16.26
CA LEU A 207 -5.60 6.28 -17.70
C LEU A 207 -4.67 5.26 -18.36
N MET A 208 -3.52 4.95 -17.74
CA MET A 208 -2.61 3.90 -18.21
C MET A 208 -3.25 2.50 -18.14
N LEU A 209 -3.93 2.18 -17.03
CA LEU A 209 -4.62 0.90 -16.83
C LEU A 209 -5.73 0.72 -17.88
N TRP A 210 -6.58 1.73 -18.06
CA TRP A 210 -7.66 1.70 -19.05
C TRP A 210 -7.14 1.62 -20.48
N THR A 211 -6.10 2.39 -20.83
CA THR A 211 -5.47 2.31 -22.15
C THR A 211 -4.91 0.91 -22.41
N ALA A 212 -4.21 0.32 -21.44
CA ALA A 212 -3.67 -1.04 -21.59
C ALA A 212 -4.79 -2.08 -21.70
N SER A 213 -5.87 -1.94 -20.90
CA SER A 213 -7.03 -2.82 -20.96
C SER A 213 -7.72 -2.73 -22.32
N ALA A 214 -7.81 -1.53 -22.90
CA ALA A 214 -8.38 -1.30 -24.23
C ALA A 214 -7.53 -1.94 -25.33
N VAL A 215 -6.20 -1.71 -25.29
CA VAL A 215 -5.25 -2.24 -26.29
C VAL A 215 -5.21 -3.77 -26.26
N ARG A 216 -5.38 -4.40 -25.09
CA ARG A 216 -5.46 -5.86 -24.95
C ARG A 216 -6.83 -6.44 -25.24
N GLY A 217 -7.83 -5.60 -25.56
CA GLY A 217 -9.20 -6.04 -25.84
C GLY A 217 -9.92 -6.63 -24.62
N GLU A 218 -9.46 -6.31 -23.41
CA GLU A 218 -10.01 -6.85 -22.15
C GLU A 218 -11.11 -5.98 -21.56
N LEU A 219 -11.46 -4.86 -22.22
CA LEU A 219 -12.62 -4.06 -21.86
C LEU A 219 -13.90 -4.80 -22.26
N SER A 220 -14.55 -5.43 -21.27
CA SER A 220 -15.81 -6.13 -21.49
C SER A 220 -16.92 -5.54 -20.63
N LEU A 221 -17.85 -4.85 -21.29
CA LEU A 221 -19.11 -4.38 -20.69
C LEU A 221 -19.98 -5.56 -20.23
N GLU A 222 -19.90 -6.70 -20.92
CA GLU A 222 -20.64 -7.90 -20.55
C GLU A 222 -20.12 -8.50 -19.24
N VAL A 223 -18.80 -8.55 -19.05
CA VAL A 223 -18.19 -8.98 -17.77
C VAL A 223 -18.59 -8.02 -16.65
N ALA A 224 -18.54 -6.71 -16.90
CA ALA A 224 -18.97 -5.71 -15.93
C ALA A 224 -20.46 -5.84 -15.54
N ALA A 225 -21.32 -6.20 -16.50
CA ALA A 225 -22.75 -6.39 -16.26
C ALA A 225 -23.09 -7.70 -15.53
N ARG A 226 -22.18 -8.69 -15.55
CA ARG A 226 -22.35 -10.02 -14.93
C ARG A 226 -21.70 -10.16 -13.55
N LEU A 227 -21.09 -9.09 -13.03
CA LEU A 227 -20.49 -9.10 -11.69
C LEU A 227 -21.53 -9.52 -10.65
N GLN A 228 -21.20 -10.52 -9.84
CA GLN A 228 -22.09 -10.91 -8.73
C GLN A 228 -22.00 -9.86 -7.61
N PRO A 229 -22.97 -9.85 -6.68
CA PRO A 229 -23.00 -8.87 -5.59
C PRO A 229 -21.70 -8.82 -4.78
N VAL A 230 -21.02 -9.96 -4.59
CA VAL A 230 -19.76 -10.03 -3.84
C VAL A 230 -18.62 -9.29 -4.55
N GLN A 231 -18.52 -9.37 -5.88
CA GLN A 231 -17.51 -8.66 -6.68
C GLN A 231 -17.82 -7.17 -6.73
N ILE A 232 -19.10 -6.78 -6.81
CA ILE A 232 -19.49 -5.36 -6.76
C ILE A 232 -19.10 -4.76 -5.41
N VAL A 233 -19.44 -5.43 -4.30
CA VAL A 233 -19.04 -4.99 -2.95
C VAL A 233 -17.53 -4.95 -2.82
N SER A 234 -16.81 -5.96 -3.31
CA SER A 234 -15.35 -6.00 -3.31
C SER A 234 -14.75 -4.85 -4.11
N LEU A 235 -15.31 -4.53 -5.27
CA LEU A 235 -14.86 -3.44 -6.12
C LEU A 235 -15.09 -2.06 -5.49
N VAL A 236 -16.27 -1.84 -4.91
CA VAL A 236 -16.58 -0.61 -4.15
C VAL A 236 -15.65 -0.48 -2.95
N TYR A 237 -15.45 -1.57 -2.21
CA TYR A 237 -14.50 -1.61 -1.09
C TYR A 237 -13.09 -1.24 -1.55
N LEU A 238 -12.60 -1.86 -2.63
CA LEU A 238 -11.26 -1.64 -3.17
C LEU A 238 -11.04 -0.22 -3.69
N GLY A 239 -12.02 0.35 -4.40
CA GLY A 239 -11.93 1.66 -5.03
C GLY A 239 -12.17 2.82 -4.06
N VAL A 240 -13.21 2.71 -3.23
CA VAL A 240 -13.62 3.82 -2.34
C VAL A 240 -12.92 3.73 -1.00
N LEU A 241 -13.06 2.60 -0.29
CA LEU A 241 -12.54 2.47 1.08
C LEU A 241 -11.03 2.22 1.07
N GLY A 242 -10.58 1.24 0.30
CA GLY A 242 -9.18 0.80 0.22
C GLY A 242 -8.24 1.73 -0.53
N SER A 243 -8.78 2.60 -1.39
CA SER A 243 -7.99 3.60 -2.13
C SER A 243 -8.34 5.01 -1.69
N ALA A 244 -9.48 5.57 -2.09
CA ALA A 244 -9.77 7.00 -1.90
C ALA A 244 -9.77 7.43 -0.41
N LEU A 245 -10.65 6.82 0.41
CA LEU A 245 -10.79 7.16 1.82
C LEU A 245 -9.52 6.86 2.60
N ALA A 246 -8.93 5.68 2.37
CA ALA A 246 -7.70 5.26 3.03
C ALA A 246 -6.54 6.23 2.75
N TYR A 247 -6.33 6.64 1.49
CA TYR A 247 -5.28 7.62 1.17
C TYR A 247 -5.53 8.97 1.84
N ILE A 248 -6.76 9.49 1.82
CA ILE A 248 -7.10 10.77 2.47
C ILE A 248 -6.75 10.71 3.97
N TRP A 249 -7.25 9.71 4.69
CA TRP A 249 -7.02 9.59 6.13
C TRP A 249 -5.57 9.32 6.47
N TYR A 250 -4.87 8.51 5.67
CA TYR A 250 -3.46 8.23 5.89
C TYR A 250 -2.59 9.47 5.73
N TYR A 251 -2.80 10.26 4.67
CA TYR A 251 -2.04 11.49 4.47
C TYR A 251 -2.39 12.58 5.50
N GLN A 252 -3.64 12.65 5.96
CA GLN A 252 -3.99 13.49 7.12
C GLN A 252 -3.25 13.05 8.38
N GLY A 253 -3.13 11.75 8.62
CA GLY A 253 -2.36 11.20 9.74
C GLY A 253 -0.87 11.51 9.64
N ILE A 254 -0.26 11.36 8.47
CA ILE A 254 1.12 11.79 8.22
C ILE A 254 1.30 13.28 8.52
N GLY A 255 0.37 14.13 8.08
CA GLY A 255 0.42 15.57 8.33
C GLY A 255 0.35 15.95 9.81
N LYS A 256 -0.40 15.18 10.62
CA LYS A 256 -0.57 15.46 12.06
C LYS A 256 0.52 14.86 12.95
N ILE A 257 0.85 13.57 12.78
CA ILE A 257 1.77 12.84 13.68
C ILE A 257 3.12 12.48 13.04
N GLY A 258 3.31 12.82 11.77
CA GLY A 258 4.53 12.55 11.02
C GLY A 258 4.58 11.14 10.41
N ALA A 259 5.35 11.01 9.32
CA ALA A 259 5.44 9.78 8.52
C ALA A 259 5.97 8.57 9.30
N THR A 260 6.92 8.77 10.23
CA THR A 260 7.50 7.68 11.03
C THR A 260 6.47 7.05 11.97
N ARG A 261 5.66 7.86 12.67
CA ARG A 261 4.63 7.36 13.59
C ARG A 261 3.48 6.73 12.82
N ALA A 262 3.04 7.36 11.72
CA ALA A 262 2.01 6.81 10.85
C ALA A 262 2.42 5.47 10.21
N GLY A 263 3.69 5.33 9.81
CA GLY A 263 4.23 4.11 9.20
C GLY A 263 4.26 2.88 10.12
N VAL A 264 4.17 3.05 11.46
CA VAL A 264 4.05 1.92 12.40
C VAL A 264 2.74 1.16 12.19
N PHE A 265 1.65 1.87 11.91
CA PHE A 265 0.34 1.26 11.72
C PHE A 265 0.28 0.33 10.51
N ILE A 266 1.17 0.51 9.51
CA ILE A 266 1.23 -0.35 8.33
C ILE A 266 1.48 -1.82 8.71
N ALA A 267 2.09 -2.09 9.86
CA ALA A 267 2.25 -3.46 10.37
C ALA A 267 0.90 -4.18 10.64
N LEU A 268 -0.20 -3.45 10.84
CA LEU A 268 -1.55 -4.02 11.00
C LEU A 268 -2.14 -4.53 9.68
N ASN A 269 -1.63 -4.05 8.55
CA ASN A 269 -2.09 -4.45 7.21
C ASN A 269 -1.97 -5.97 6.99
N PRO A 270 -0.78 -6.61 7.09
CA PRO A 270 -0.66 -8.05 6.92
C PRO A 270 -1.45 -8.84 7.99
N LEU A 271 -1.48 -8.36 9.24
CA LEU A 271 -2.22 -9.03 10.31
C LEU A 271 -3.72 -9.10 9.98
N THR A 272 -4.29 -7.99 9.53
CA THR A 272 -5.71 -7.92 9.19
C THR A 272 -6.03 -8.73 7.93
N ALA A 273 -5.14 -8.70 6.92
CA ALA A 273 -5.28 -9.52 5.72
C ALA A 273 -5.28 -11.02 6.05
N VAL A 274 -4.39 -11.47 6.94
CA VAL A 274 -4.35 -12.86 7.41
C VAL A 274 -5.64 -13.26 8.14
N VAL A 275 -6.11 -12.42 9.06
CA VAL A 275 -7.36 -12.67 9.79
C VAL A 275 -8.56 -12.73 8.85
N PHE A 276 -8.68 -11.78 7.93
CA PHE A 276 -9.77 -11.76 6.95
C PHE A 276 -9.65 -12.89 5.92
N GLY A 277 -8.44 -13.26 5.50
CA GLY A 277 -8.19 -14.40 4.63
C GLY A 277 -8.64 -15.71 5.27
N ALA A 278 -8.30 -15.92 6.55
CA ALA A 278 -8.75 -17.09 7.29
C ALA A 278 -10.28 -17.12 7.49
N LEU A 279 -10.90 -15.99 7.83
CA LEU A 279 -12.34 -15.93 8.15
C LEU A 279 -13.25 -15.90 6.91
N LEU A 280 -12.87 -15.19 5.85
CA LEU A 280 -13.73 -14.95 4.68
C LEU A 280 -13.40 -15.87 3.50
N LEU A 281 -12.14 -16.28 3.35
CA LEU A 281 -11.68 -17.15 2.26
C LEU A 281 -11.37 -18.58 2.73
N GLY A 282 -11.41 -18.84 4.04
CA GLY A 282 -11.04 -20.14 4.58
C GLY A 282 -9.56 -20.48 4.43
N GLU A 283 -8.68 -19.46 4.30
CA GLU A 283 -7.25 -19.68 4.12
C GLU A 283 -6.61 -20.31 5.37
N HIS A 284 -5.92 -21.43 5.18
CA HIS A 284 -5.11 -22.06 6.22
C HIS A 284 -3.66 -21.61 6.10
N LEU A 285 -3.09 -21.12 7.20
CA LEU A 285 -1.67 -20.73 7.26
C LEU A 285 -0.82 -21.88 7.76
N SER A 286 0.25 -22.21 7.03
CA SER A 286 1.27 -23.14 7.52
C SER A 286 2.14 -22.54 8.63
N ALA A 287 2.85 -23.41 9.36
CA ALA A 287 3.81 -23.00 10.38
C ALA A 287 4.89 -22.01 9.87
N PRO A 288 5.49 -22.17 8.67
CA PRO A 288 6.38 -21.15 8.09
C PRO A 288 5.73 -19.78 7.91
N MET A 289 4.45 -19.68 7.56
CA MET A 289 3.76 -18.39 7.43
C MET A 289 3.59 -17.71 8.79
N TYR A 290 3.26 -18.44 9.85
CA TYR A 290 3.15 -17.87 11.20
C TYR A 290 4.50 -17.32 11.69
N LEU A 291 5.57 -18.12 11.56
CA LEU A 291 6.92 -17.71 11.96
C LEU A 291 7.43 -16.54 11.11
N GLY A 292 7.23 -16.62 9.80
CA GLY A 292 7.64 -15.57 8.86
C GLY A 292 6.87 -14.26 9.08
N GLY A 293 5.55 -14.34 9.29
CA GLY A 293 4.73 -13.17 9.60
C GLY A 293 5.07 -12.52 10.94
N GLY A 294 5.32 -13.32 11.98
CA GLY A 294 5.82 -12.83 13.26
C GLY A 294 7.16 -12.10 13.12
N ALA A 295 8.09 -12.68 12.35
CA ALA A 295 9.37 -12.05 12.05
C ALA A 295 9.20 -10.72 11.29
N ILE A 296 8.34 -10.68 10.26
CA ILE A 296 8.08 -9.44 9.50
C ILE A 296 7.52 -8.33 10.40
N VAL A 297 6.53 -8.64 11.24
CA VAL A 297 5.96 -7.67 12.19
C VAL A 297 7.03 -7.14 13.16
N LEU A 298 7.87 -8.03 13.69
CA LEU A 298 8.99 -7.65 14.56
C LEU A 298 10.02 -6.77 13.83
N GLY A 299 10.38 -7.13 12.59
CA GLY A 299 11.31 -6.37 11.77
C GLY A 299 10.79 -4.95 11.46
N ILE A 300 9.51 -4.80 11.13
CA ILE A 300 8.86 -3.50 10.92
C ILE A 300 8.91 -2.66 12.20
N TYR A 301 8.61 -3.25 13.36
CA TYR A 301 8.70 -2.58 14.64
C TYR A 301 10.11 -2.02 14.90
N LEU A 302 11.15 -2.82 14.63
CA LEU A 302 12.54 -2.40 14.77
C LEU A 302 12.95 -1.31 13.77
N CYS A 303 12.49 -1.40 12.52
CA CYS A 303 12.72 -0.40 11.48
C CYS A 303 12.11 0.97 11.82
N ASN A 304 10.94 0.97 12.47
CA ASN A 304 10.23 2.18 12.85
C ASN A 304 10.68 2.76 14.21
N LYS A 305 11.54 2.06 14.95
CA LYS A 305 12.09 2.57 16.21
C LYS A 305 12.92 3.84 15.91
N PRO A 306 12.73 4.95 16.64
CA PRO A 306 13.53 6.15 16.47
C PRO A 306 15.01 5.79 16.57
N LEU A 307 15.83 6.29 15.64
CA LEU A 307 17.28 6.17 15.77
C LEU A 307 17.64 6.78 17.12
N ALA A 308 18.21 5.98 18.03
CA ALA A 308 18.78 6.50 19.26
C ALA A 308 19.71 7.64 18.85
N SER A 309 19.39 8.86 19.29
CA SER A 309 20.14 10.09 19.02
C SER A 309 21.62 9.75 19.00
N ALA A 310 22.26 9.92 17.84
CA ALA A 310 23.70 9.79 17.73
C ALA A 310 24.27 10.80 18.75
N ARG A 311 24.72 10.26 19.89
CA ARG A 311 25.28 10.97 21.04
C ARG A 311 26.12 12.12 20.47
N LYS A 312 25.66 13.37 20.65
CA LYS A 312 26.43 14.57 20.34
C LYS A 312 27.81 14.33 20.95
N ARG A 313 28.82 13.99 20.14
CA ARG A 313 30.20 14.09 20.56
C ARG A 313 30.41 15.59 20.73
N ARG A 314 30.30 16.03 21.99
CA ARG A 314 30.82 17.31 22.44
C ARG A 314 32.31 17.26 22.10
N ILE A 315 32.68 17.90 20.99
CA ILE A 315 34.06 18.28 20.76
C ILE A 315 34.22 19.49 21.67
N LEU A 316 34.85 19.26 22.82
CA LEU A 316 35.50 20.29 23.61
C LEU A 316 36.84 20.60 22.96
#